data_AF-A0A7S0J9S9-F1
#
_entry.id   AF-A0A7S0J9S9-F1
#
_cell.length_a   1.000
_cell.length_b   1.000
_cell.length_c   1.000
_cell.angle_alpha   90.00
_cell.angle_beta   90.00
_cell.angle_gamma   90.00
#
_symmetry.space_group_name_H-M   'P 1'
#
loop_
_entity.id
_entity.type
_entity.pdbx_description
1 polymer ?
#
loop_
_entity_poly.entity_id
_entity_poly.type
_entity_poly.pdbx_seq_one_letter_code
_entity_poly.pdbx_strand_id
1 'polypeptide(L)'
;DRTYARPGNVVDPAAAFVRSCQHPDHSCCRRTQPASTTTVAAGTPSCTLLPTTTGTSTMDIRELLSNRSDATTAQVAAHLPEICEATAESVLTCCAKLTIPVPMKAKLVAALWMAEGGRPVLRRLLSRQPDFACPMTLRRASDLLDAPRKMRLLERKLAATSMKRARRVRMREALQTLATENVPAAFSASRSFCRLVRRQLAKVPAARLEFDLLFYADGPWQALCDLAHPRSADWSLPFFQPTVFGAPPPDDSLLANAKNLSAANVVELIERYPRLAVEGYSFVRSKLPVASLPPAAKAALVSHCLLGDVIWHYEELRSVASNTDSVVEERLRATLPLGGLSSRVGDVSNFAKIVERLLTFRRMGVSFWGRLMPLAERLLEELKTRRTELVRQSGVRTLQALAALALDGSAERVALPEAVAHSVPTEPSLRVAVLGDASASMQSAINAACIAGAMFSAVFEADLVFFNGRAFRASCHPMPSTAEQVLSVTEEVRAMSCTSPAAALAEFYESAQAVDLFILISDEGENTAHKQLRFAEAFARYTRDVHREARCVFVSFLRDGEHGQMLRDMERLGFSPPQYRVDNARPDLTKFDALLGSVLLDAQQALERGARAIGAGRETERGVSQSGC
;
A
#
# COMPACT_ATOMS: atom_id res chain seq x y z
N ASP A 1 -54.18 -30.94 -7.02
CA ASP A 1 -54.00 -30.96 -5.55
C ASP A 1 -52.62 -30.45 -5.18
N ARG A 2 -52.38 -29.35 -4.46
CA ARG A 2 -53.22 -28.42 -3.70
C ARG A 2 -52.75 -26.98 -4.01
N THR A 3 -53.74 -26.12 -4.19
CA THR A 3 -53.71 -24.66 -4.33
C THR A 3 -53.43 -23.96 -3.00
N TYR A 4 -52.74 -22.82 -3.04
CA TYR A 4 -53.04 -21.67 -2.18
C TYR A 4 -52.62 -20.38 -2.89
N ALA A 5 -53.62 -19.67 -3.42
CA ALA A 5 -53.54 -18.31 -3.88
C ALA A 5 -53.86 -17.36 -2.72
N ARG A 6 -53.24 -16.17 -2.70
CA ARG A 6 -53.78 -14.98 -2.03
C ARG A 6 -53.63 -13.75 -2.92
N PRO A 7 -54.55 -12.78 -2.82
CA PRO A 7 -54.94 -11.93 -3.93
C PRO A 7 -54.30 -10.55 -3.88
N GLY A 8 -54.21 -9.94 -5.07
CA GLY A 8 -53.75 -8.58 -5.28
C GLY A 8 -54.77 -7.52 -4.86
N ASN A 9 -54.24 -6.39 -4.40
CA ASN A 9 -54.98 -5.15 -4.27
C ASN A 9 -54.75 -4.30 -5.53
N VAL A 10 -55.80 -4.19 -6.33
CA VAL A 10 -55.99 -3.17 -7.35
C VAL A 10 -56.61 -1.96 -6.65
N VAL A 11 -56.02 -0.78 -6.81
CA VAL A 11 -56.67 0.49 -6.47
C VAL A 11 -56.67 1.33 -7.74
N ASP A 12 -57.87 1.61 -8.22
CA ASP A 12 -58.21 2.43 -9.38
C ASP A 12 -58.12 3.93 -8.99
N PRO A 13 -57.70 4.85 -9.89
CA PRO A 13 -57.50 6.26 -9.59
C PRO A 13 -58.59 7.14 -10.19
N ALA A 14 -59.43 7.80 -9.39
CA ALA A 14 -60.11 9.05 -9.78
C ALA A 14 -61.00 9.63 -8.66
N ALA A 15 -60.74 10.89 -8.28
CA ALA A 15 -61.66 11.93 -7.78
C ALA A 15 -60.86 12.87 -6.84
N ALA A 16 -60.28 13.94 -7.38
CA ALA A 16 -60.86 15.29 -7.39
C ALA A 16 -60.78 16.01 -6.03
N PHE A 17 -59.94 17.05 -5.93
CA PHE A 17 -60.39 18.34 -5.41
C PHE A 17 -59.39 19.47 -5.72
N VAL A 18 -59.91 20.51 -6.38
CA VAL A 18 -59.30 21.81 -6.64
C VAL A 18 -59.55 22.71 -5.43
N ARG A 19 -58.50 23.29 -4.81
CA ARG A 19 -58.51 24.56 -4.06
C ARG A 19 -57.10 25.15 -4.15
N SER A 20 -56.87 26.24 -4.89
CA SER A 20 -57.10 27.64 -4.49
C SER A 20 -56.43 27.97 -3.15
N CYS A 21 -55.22 28.53 -3.22
CA CYS A 21 -54.61 29.28 -2.12
C CYS A 21 -54.42 30.73 -2.58
N GLN A 22 -55.33 31.58 -2.09
CA GLN A 22 -55.25 33.02 -2.14
C GLN A 22 -54.22 33.54 -1.12
N HIS A 23 -53.54 34.63 -1.49
CA HIS A 23 -52.83 35.52 -0.58
C HIS A 23 -53.75 36.01 0.56
N PRO A 24 -53.15 36.43 1.69
CA PRO A 24 -53.34 37.83 2.01
C PRO A 24 -52.07 38.54 2.50
N ASP A 25 -51.91 39.75 1.98
CA ASP A 25 -51.20 40.85 2.61
C ASP A 25 -51.86 41.23 3.95
N HIS A 26 -51.05 41.48 4.97
CA HIS A 26 -51.40 42.44 6.02
C HIS A 26 -50.15 43.13 6.55
N SER A 27 -50.04 44.41 6.21
CA SER A 27 -49.22 45.42 6.84
C SER A 27 -49.97 46.03 8.03
N CYS A 28 -49.33 46.15 9.20
CA CYS A 28 -49.61 47.25 10.13
C CYS A 28 -48.52 47.46 11.21
N CYS A 29 -47.86 48.62 11.10
CA CYS A 29 -47.48 49.59 12.15
C CYS A 29 -46.96 49.18 13.54
N ARG A 30 -45.68 49.53 13.74
CA ARG A 30 -45.03 50.25 14.89
C ARG A 30 -45.67 50.16 16.29
N ARG A 31 -44.87 49.67 17.24
CA ARG A 31 -44.63 50.34 18.54
C ARG A 31 -43.21 50.07 19.04
N THR A 32 -42.41 51.13 19.09
CA THR A 32 -41.20 51.25 19.90
C THR A 32 -41.58 51.53 21.34
N GLN A 33 -40.91 50.89 22.31
CA GLN A 33 -40.44 51.48 23.58
C GLN A 33 -39.57 50.45 24.34
N PRO A 34 -38.72 50.89 25.30
CA PRO A 34 -37.36 50.37 25.46
C PRO A 34 -37.08 49.64 26.79
N ALA A 35 -35.87 49.08 26.83
CA ALA A 35 -35.02 48.77 27.99
C ALA A 35 -35.42 47.61 28.91
N SER A 36 -34.51 46.62 28.98
CA SER A 36 -34.15 45.90 30.20
C SER A 36 -32.75 45.31 30.00
N THR A 37 -31.74 46.10 30.31
CA THR A 37 -30.34 45.71 30.40
C THR A 37 -30.19 44.73 31.56
N THR A 38 -29.92 43.46 31.26
CA THR A 38 -29.45 42.50 32.28
C THR A 38 -28.02 42.11 31.95
N THR A 39 -27.11 42.74 32.67
CA THR A 39 -25.67 42.50 32.63
C THR A 39 -25.41 41.11 33.21
N VAL A 40 -25.16 40.12 32.35
CA VAL A 40 -24.61 38.82 32.76
C VAL A 40 -23.13 38.81 32.40
N ALA A 41 -22.31 38.61 33.42
CA ALA A 41 -20.86 38.59 33.35
C ALA A 41 -20.36 37.61 32.27
N ALA A 42 -19.60 38.14 31.31
CA ALA A 42 -18.87 37.35 30.34
C ALA A 42 -17.70 36.64 31.05
N GLY A 43 -17.90 35.36 31.37
CA GLY A 43 -16.80 34.45 31.63
C GLY A 43 -16.11 34.12 30.30
N THR A 44 -14.87 34.59 30.15
CA THR A 44 -13.98 34.28 29.04
C THR A 44 -13.79 32.75 28.94
N PRO A 45 -14.15 32.09 27.82
CA PRO A 45 -13.75 30.70 27.63
C PRO A 45 -12.25 30.66 27.38
N SER A 46 -11.51 30.12 28.36
CA SER A 46 -10.09 29.80 28.24
C SER A 46 -9.89 28.85 27.07
N CYS A 47 -9.43 29.38 25.94
CA CYS A 47 -8.99 28.61 24.79
C CYS A 47 -7.66 27.96 25.18
N THR A 48 -7.69 26.67 25.54
CA THR A 48 -6.50 25.89 25.83
C THR A 48 -5.64 25.81 24.57
N LEU A 49 -4.59 26.64 24.54
CA LEU A 49 -3.54 26.56 23.52
C LEU A 49 -2.86 25.19 23.62
N LEU A 50 -2.80 24.49 22.50
CA LEU A 50 -2.04 23.25 22.36
C LEU A 50 -0.56 23.54 22.69
N PRO A 51 0.15 22.61 23.35
CA PRO A 51 1.54 22.81 23.73
C PRO A 51 2.41 22.99 22.49
N THR A 52 3.13 24.11 22.43
CA THR A 52 4.18 24.37 21.44
C THR A 52 5.36 23.44 21.72
N THR A 53 5.39 22.29 21.07
CA THR A 53 6.57 21.41 21.04
C THR A 53 7.61 22.01 20.11
N THR A 54 8.53 22.79 20.66
CA THR A 54 9.71 23.30 19.94
C THR A 54 10.71 22.15 19.75
N GLY A 55 10.76 21.58 18.54
CA GLY A 55 11.75 20.54 18.20
C GLY A 55 11.27 19.43 17.25
N THR A 56 10.12 19.58 16.59
CA THR A 56 9.70 18.61 15.58
C THR A 56 10.57 18.76 14.34
N SER A 57 11.47 17.79 14.12
CA SER A 57 12.13 17.56 12.84
C SER A 57 11.11 17.71 11.71
N THR A 58 11.37 18.60 10.75
CA THR A 58 10.53 18.78 9.57
C THR A 58 10.64 17.53 8.72
N MET A 59 9.77 16.56 9.00
CA MET A 59 9.68 15.31 8.25
C MET A 59 9.36 15.62 6.79
N ASP A 60 10.02 14.93 5.86
CA ASP A 60 9.77 15.09 4.43
C ASP A 60 8.35 14.59 4.08
N ILE A 61 7.57 15.43 3.38
CA ILE A 61 6.25 15.07 2.84
C ILE A 61 6.33 13.78 2.00
N ARG A 62 7.44 13.57 1.28
CA ARG A 62 7.65 12.36 0.50
C ARG A 62 7.63 11.11 1.37
N GLU A 63 8.34 11.14 2.50
CA GLU A 63 8.42 10.03 3.46
C GLU A 63 7.05 9.75 4.10
N LEU A 64 6.34 10.82 4.47
CA LEU A 64 4.97 10.72 5.00
C LEU A 64 4.03 10.01 4.02
N LEU A 65 4.12 10.33 2.71
CA LEU A 65 3.25 9.80 1.68
C LEU A 65 3.65 8.39 1.21
N SER A 66 4.94 8.03 1.25
CA SER A 66 5.41 6.74 0.75
C SER A 66 5.37 5.62 1.78
N ASN A 67 5.63 5.92 3.07
CA ASN A 67 5.98 4.87 4.04
C ASN A 67 4.93 4.64 5.15
N ARG A 68 3.86 5.45 5.22
CA ARG A 68 2.92 5.40 6.36
C ARG A 68 1.47 5.25 5.96
N SER A 69 1.08 4.05 5.56
CA SER A 69 -0.35 3.70 5.44
C SER A 69 -1.09 3.76 6.79
N ASP A 70 -0.36 3.60 7.88
CA ASP A 70 -0.78 3.61 9.28
C ASP A 70 -0.89 5.02 9.89
N ALA A 71 -0.23 6.04 9.32
CA ALA A 71 -0.32 7.41 9.84
C ALA A 71 -1.78 7.86 10.00
N THR A 72 -2.14 8.31 11.19
CA THR A 72 -3.46 8.85 11.48
C THR A 72 -3.70 10.14 10.71
N THR A 73 -4.98 10.49 10.49
CA THR A 73 -5.32 11.75 9.81
C THR A 73 -4.75 12.98 10.55
N ALA A 74 -4.71 12.95 11.88
CA ALA A 74 -4.09 14.01 12.68
C ALA A 74 -2.56 14.10 12.51
N GLN A 75 -1.86 12.97 12.43
CA GLN A 75 -0.43 12.97 12.14
C GLN A 75 -0.16 13.59 10.77
N VAL A 76 -0.94 13.21 9.74
CA VAL A 76 -0.81 13.82 8.40
C VAL A 76 -1.05 15.33 8.44
N ALA A 77 -2.05 15.79 9.20
CA ALA A 77 -2.32 17.22 9.37
C ALA A 77 -1.22 17.96 10.14
N ALA A 78 -0.63 17.33 11.17
CA ALA A 78 0.45 17.90 11.96
C ALA A 78 1.74 18.11 11.16
N HIS A 79 1.94 17.35 10.08
CA HIS A 79 3.04 17.53 9.13
C HIS A 79 2.75 18.55 8.04
N LEU A 80 1.59 19.21 8.08
CA LEU A 80 1.21 20.30 7.16
C LEU A 80 1.04 21.65 7.88
N PRO A 81 1.93 22.08 8.80
CA PRO A 81 1.82 23.40 9.41
C PRO A 81 2.12 24.48 8.37
N GLU A 82 1.37 25.59 8.43
CA GLU A 82 1.47 26.77 7.55
C GLU A 82 1.81 26.41 6.10
N ILE A 83 0.80 25.99 5.33
CA ILE A 83 1.01 25.64 3.93
C ILE A 83 1.34 26.90 3.13
N CYS A 84 2.63 27.22 3.06
CA CYS A 84 3.18 28.19 2.14
C CYS A 84 3.19 27.63 0.71
N GLU A 85 3.46 28.49 -0.26
CA GLU A 85 3.43 28.08 -1.68
C GLU A 85 4.47 27.00 -2.01
N ALA A 86 5.63 27.02 -1.36
CA ALA A 86 6.66 25.99 -1.54
C ALA A 86 6.19 24.61 -1.03
N THR A 87 5.60 24.56 0.17
CA THR A 87 5.01 23.32 0.72
C THR A 87 3.87 22.82 -0.17
N ALA A 88 3.03 23.73 -0.69
CA ALA A 88 1.95 23.39 -1.59
C ALA A 88 2.45 22.70 -2.88
N GLU A 89 3.44 23.29 -3.56
CA GLU A 89 4.02 22.70 -4.77
C GLU A 89 4.80 21.42 -4.48
N SER A 90 5.42 21.28 -3.31
CA SER A 90 6.02 20.02 -2.86
C SER A 90 4.98 18.91 -2.72
N VAL A 91 3.85 19.16 -2.04
CA VAL A 91 2.73 18.20 -1.93
C VAL A 91 2.22 17.80 -3.30
N LEU A 92 1.97 18.77 -4.19
CA LEU A 92 1.46 18.52 -5.54
C LEU A 92 2.45 17.70 -6.37
N THR A 93 3.74 18.02 -6.29
CA THR A 93 4.81 17.31 -7.00
C THR A 93 4.96 15.88 -6.47
N CYS A 94 4.92 15.67 -5.15
CA CYS A 94 4.97 14.34 -4.55
C CYS A 94 3.75 13.51 -4.96
N CYS A 95 2.55 14.09 -4.90
CA CYS A 95 1.32 13.40 -5.31
C CYS A 95 1.29 13.05 -6.80
N ALA A 96 1.99 13.79 -7.66
CA ALA A 96 2.11 13.49 -9.08
C ALA A 96 3.12 12.36 -9.37
N LYS A 97 4.10 12.17 -8.50
CA LYS A 97 5.20 11.20 -8.68
C LYS A 97 4.97 9.89 -7.94
N LEU A 98 4.16 9.89 -6.89
CA LEU A 98 3.95 8.75 -6.01
C LEU A 98 2.60 8.07 -6.28
N THR A 99 2.61 6.74 -6.30
CA THR A 99 1.39 5.93 -6.25
C THR A 99 0.87 5.90 -4.82
N ILE A 100 -0.02 6.83 -4.48
CA ILE A 100 -0.58 6.94 -3.13
C ILE A 100 -1.84 6.07 -3.02
N PRO A 101 -1.95 5.19 -2.01
CA PRO A 101 -3.14 4.33 -1.84
C PRO A 101 -4.36 5.17 -1.42
N VAL A 102 -5.56 4.71 -1.79
CA VAL A 102 -6.85 5.41 -1.54
C VAL A 102 -7.02 5.85 -0.07
N PRO A 103 -6.72 5.03 0.97
CA PRO A 103 -6.78 5.46 2.36
C PRO A 103 -5.92 6.68 2.66
N MET A 104 -4.69 6.71 2.14
CA MET A 104 -3.76 7.82 2.36
C MET A 104 -4.16 9.06 1.55
N LYS A 105 -4.63 8.88 0.30
CA LYS A 105 -5.25 9.96 -0.48
C LYS A 105 -6.40 10.63 0.30
N ALA A 106 -7.25 9.82 0.92
CA ALA A 106 -8.37 10.31 1.73
C ALA A 106 -7.92 11.06 3.00
N LYS A 107 -6.92 10.53 3.70
CA LYS A 107 -6.29 11.20 4.86
C LYS A 107 -5.68 12.54 4.46
N LEU A 108 -4.98 12.61 3.33
CA LEU A 108 -4.40 13.85 2.82
C LEU A 108 -5.48 14.87 2.44
N VAL A 109 -6.58 14.44 1.80
CA VAL A 109 -7.73 15.33 1.50
C VAL A 109 -8.33 15.89 2.78
N ALA A 110 -8.55 15.05 3.79
CA ALA A 110 -9.06 15.49 5.09
C ALA A 110 -8.06 16.44 5.78
N ALA A 111 -6.77 16.11 5.82
CA ALA A 111 -5.72 16.91 6.42
C ALA A 111 -5.61 18.31 5.77
N LEU A 112 -5.55 18.39 4.43
CA LEU A 112 -5.53 19.67 3.70
C LEU A 112 -6.80 20.49 3.89
N TRP A 113 -7.95 19.84 4.12
CA TRP A 113 -9.18 20.54 4.44
C TRP A 113 -9.16 21.18 5.84
N MET A 114 -8.50 20.51 6.78
CA MET A 114 -8.36 20.93 8.18
C MET A 114 -7.25 21.97 8.39
N ALA A 115 -6.16 21.88 7.64
CA ALA A 115 -5.01 22.77 7.75
C ALA A 115 -5.34 24.22 7.36
N GLU A 116 -4.80 25.17 8.12
CA GLU A 116 -4.82 26.58 7.76
C GLU A 116 -4.04 26.79 6.45
N GLY A 117 -4.63 27.52 5.49
CA GLY A 117 -4.05 27.66 4.15
C GLY A 117 -4.14 26.42 3.25
N GLY A 118 -4.66 25.27 3.73
CA GLY A 118 -4.68 24.03 2.95
C GLY A 118 -5.77 23.94 1.88
N ARG A 119 -6.87 24.70 2.01
CA ARG A 119 -8.01 24.62 1.07
C ARG A 119 -7.67 25.01 -0.37
N PRO A 120 -6.89 26.08 -0.65
CA PRO A 120 -6.38 26.37 -2.00
C PRO A 120 -5.55 25.21 -2.57
N VAL A 121 -4.68 24.60 -1.77
CA VAL A 121 -3.86 23.46 -2.18
C VAL A 121 -4.72 22.25 -2.50
N LEU A 122 -5.71 21.94 -1.65
CA LEU A 122 -6.66 20.87 -1.93
C LEU A 122 -7.41 21.08 -3.25
N ARG A 123 -7.84 22.31 -3.56
CA ARG A 123 -8.51 22.60 -4.84
C ARG A 123 -7.57 22.36 -6.03
N ARG A 124 -6.31 22.79 -5.92
CA ARG A 124 -5.27 22.52 -6.93
C ARG A 124 -5.05 21.02 -7.08
N LEU A 125 -4.89 20.29 -5.98
CA LEU A 125 -4.71 18.85 -5.96
C LEU A 125 -5.86 18.13 -6.66
N LEU A 126 -7.10 18.41 -6.27
CA LEU A 126 -8.29 17.82 -6.90
C LEU A 126 -8.46 18.20 -8.38
N SER A 127 -7.91 19.33 -8.82
CA SER A 127 -7.95 19.74 -10.24
C SER A 127 -6.83 19.15 -11.08
N ARG A 128 -5.63 18.98 -10.51
CA ARG A 128 -4.43 18.48 -11.22
C ARG A 128 -4.34 16.95 -11.18
N GLN A 129 -4.91 16.32 -10.15
CA GLN A 129 -4.81 14.88 -9.89
C GLN A 129 -6.22 14.26 -9.78
N PRO A 130 -6.80 13.77 -10.90
CA PRO A 130 -8.15 13.17 -10.93
C PRO A 130 -8.33 12.02 -9.93
N ASP A 131 -7.27 11.28 -9.65
CA ASP A 131 -7.20 10.23 -8.64
C ASP A 131 -7.62 10.66 -7.24
N PHE A 132 -7.36 11.92 -6.86
CA PHE A 132 -7.79 12.47 -5.57
C PHE A 132 -9.26 12.89 -5.58
N ALA A 133 -9.79 13.21 -6.76
CA ALA A 133 -11.20 13.49 -6.97
C ALA A 133 -12.03 12.21 -7.19
N CYS A 134 -11.41 11.02 -7.15
CA CYS A 134 -12.16 9.79 -7.32
C CYS A 134 -13.18 9.60 -6.17
N PRO A 135 -14.34 8.98 -6.45
CA PRO A 135 -15.44 8.89 -5.49
C PRO A 135 -15.07 8.18 -4.19
N MET A 136 -14.25 7.13 -4.27
CA MET A 136 -13.79 6.37 -3.10
C MET A 136 -12.91 7.21 -2.18
N THR A 137 -11.99 7.99 -2.75
CA THR A 137 -11.16 8.94 -1.98
C THR A 137 -12.02 9.99 -1.32
N LEU A 138 -12.92 10.64 -2.08
CA LEU A 138 -13.79 11.69 -1.55
C LEU A 138 -14.72 11.16 -0.47
N ARG A 139 -15.34 9.99 -0.65
CA ARG A 139 -16.16 9.37 0.39
C ARG A 139 -15.35 9.10 1.65
N ARG A 140 -14.20 8.44 1.53
CA ARG A 140 -13.40 8.10 2.71
C ARG A 140 -12.91 9.35 3.43
N ALA A 141 -12.51 10.39 2.70
CA ALA A 141 -12.16 11.68 3.28
C ALA A 141 -13.36 12.30 4.02
N SER A 142 -14.55 12.15 3.45
CA SER A 142 -15.77 12.64 4.07
C SER A 142 -16.13 11.86 5.35
N ASP A 143 -15.93 10.54 5.35
CA ASP A 143 -16.11 9.69 6.53
C ASP A 143 -15.13 10.06 7.66
N LEU A 144 -13.88 10.39 7.32
CA LEU A 144 -12.88 10.89 8.27
C LEU A 144 -13.30 12.24 8.86
N LEU A 145 -13.74 13.18 8.02
CA LEU A 145 -14.22 14.49 8.47
C LEU A 145 -15.54 14.43 9.27
N ASP A 146 -16.33 13.37 9.09
CA ASP A 146 -17.57 13.14 9.85
C ASP A 146 -17.34 12.30 11.13
N ALA A 147 -16.14 11.74 11.32
CA ALA A 147 -15.81 10.89 12.47
C ALA A 147 -16.12 11.57 13.83
N PRO A 148 -15.76 12.84 14.08
CA PRO A 148 -16.08 13.48 15.37
C PRO A 148 -17.58 13.57 15.66
N ARG A 149 -18.41 13.78 14.63
CA ARG A 149 -19.87 13.76 14.79
C ARG A 149 -20.37 12.35 15.11
N LYS A 150 -19.88 11.33 14.40
CA LYS A 150 -20.22 9.92 14.63
C LYS A 150 -19.81 9.47 16.04
N MET A 151 -18.62 9.87 16.52
CA MET A 151 -18.16 9.59 17.90
C MET A 151 -19.13 10.16 18.94
N ARG A 152 -19.47 11.46 18.85
CA ARG A 152 -20.46 12.10 19.76
C ARG A 152 -21.84 11.45 19.73
N LEU A 153 -22.24 10.88 18.59
CA LEU A 153 -23.51 10.14 18.47
C LEU A 153 -23.43 8.76 19.11
N LEU A 154 -22.31 8.04 18.95
CA LEU A 154 -22.07 6.75 19.58
C LEU A 154 -21.94 6.88 21.09
N GLU A 155 -21.23 7.90 21.58
CA GLU A 155 -21.11 8.21 23.01
C GLU A 155 -22.48 8.48 23.64
N ARG A 156 -23.30 9.34 23.00
CA ARG A 156 -24.68 9.60 23.45
C ARG A 156 -25.55 8.33 23.46
N LYS A 157 -25.41 7.47 22.45
CA LYS A 157 -26.13 6.19 22.43
C LYS A 157 -25.63 5.25 23.53
N LEU A 158 -24.31 5.17 23.77
CA LEU A 158 -23.69 4.36 24.81
C LEU A 158 -24.05 4.81 26.23
N ALA A 159 -24.31 6.10 26.42
CA ALA A 159 -24.82 6.65 27.67
C ALA A 159 -26.28 6.27 27.95
N ALA A 160 -27.07 5.89 26.93
CA ALA A 160 -28.44 5.42 27.12
C ALA A 160 -28.47 4.01 27.73
N THR A 161 -29.14 3.88 28.89
CA THR A 161 -29.08 2.70 29.78
C THR A 161 -29.82 1.45 29.26
N SER A 162 -30.63 1.55 28.21
CA SER A 162 -31.55 0.47 27.79
C SER A 162 -31.01 -0.47 26.70
N MET A 163 -29.72 -0.44 26.38
CA MET A 163 -29.17 -1.23 25.26
C MET A 163 -28.73 -2.64 25.65
N LYS A 164 -29.07 -3.63 24.80
CA LYS A 164 -28.56 -5.00 24.89
C LYS A 164 -27.03 -5.03 24.86
N ARG A 165 -26.41 -5.93 25.67
CA ARG A 165 -24.95 -6.09 25.81
C ARG A 165 -24.23 -6.20 24.46
N ALA A 166 -24.69 -7.06 23.55
CA ALA A 166 -24.07 -7.27 22.25
C ALA A 166 -24.01 -5.98 21.39
N ARG A 167 -25.10 -5.21 21.38
CA ARG A 167 -25.15 -3.92 20.68
C ARG A 167 -24.18 -2.90 21.29
N ARG A 168 -24.07 -2.91 22.63
CA ARG A 168 -23.14 -2.05 23.37
C ARG A 168 -21.68 -2.38 23.04
N VAL A 169 -21.32 -3.66 22.93
CA VAL A 169 -19.97 -4.10 22.50
C VAL A 169 -19.66 -3.60 21.09
N ARG A 170 -20.54 -3.85 20.12
CA ARG A 170 -20.36 -3.35 18.73
C ARG A 170 -20.20 -1.83 18.64
N MET A 171 -20.93 -1.08 19.47
CA MET A 171 -20.81 0.38 19.50
C MET A 171 -19.49 0.87 20.10
N ARG A 172 -18.96 0.15 21.10
CA ARG A 172 -17.64 0.46 21.67
C ARG A 172 -16.53 0.15 20.68
N GLU A 173 -16.61 -0.99 19.99
CA GLU A 173 -15.68 -1.34 18.91
C GLU A 173 -15.69 -0.26 17.82
N ALA A 174 -16.89 0.15 17.35
CA ALA A 174 -17.01 1.22 16.36
C ALA A 174 -16.45 2.57 16.87
N LEU A 175 -16.65 2.90 18.15
CA LEU A 175 -16.08 4.10 18.75
C LEU A 175 -14.55 4.03 18.80
N GLN A 176 -13.99 2.88 19.17
CA GLN A 176 -12.55 2.65 19.20
C GLN A 176 -11.95 2.76 17.80
N THR A 177 -12.58 2.17 16.78
CA THR A 177 -12.15 2.29 15.37
C THR A 177 -12.21 3.73 14.86
N LEU A 178 -13.17 4.56 15.30
CA LEU A 178 -13.18 5.98 14.93
C LEU A 178 -12.11 6.78 15.68
N ALA A 179 -11.83 6.40 16.94
CA ALA A 179 -10.84 7.07 17.77
C ALA A 179 -9.40 6.84 17.26
N THR A 180 -9.10 5.72 16.58
CA THR A 180 -7.76 5.46 16.03
C THR A 180 -7.31 6.49 15.00
N GLU A 181 -8.23 7.12 14.26
CA GLU A 181 -7.88 8.16 13.27
C GLU A 181 -7.53 9.51 13.91
N ASN A 182 -7.83 9.68 15.21
CA ASN A 182 -7.52 10.85 16.02
C ASN A 182 -7.96 12.20 15.41
N VAL A 183 -9.08 12.24 14.69
CA VAL A 183 -9.56 13.47 14.02
C VAL A 183 -10.00 14.50 15.07
N PRO A 184 -9.42 15.72 15.11
CA PRO A 184 -9.77 16.68 16.16
C PRO A 184 -11.24 17.15 16.12
N ALA A 185 -11.83 17.37 17.29
CA ALA A 185 -13.28 17.59 17.45
C ALA A 185 -13.83 18.87 16.80
N ALA A 186 -12.96 19.86 16.57
CA ALA A 186 -13.28 21.10 15.88
C ALA A 186 -13.54 20.88 14.38
N PHE A 187 -13.11 19.74 13.83
CA PHE A 187 -13.26 19.43 12.42
C PHE A 187 -14.56 18.68 12.15
N SER A 188 -15.18 19.02 11.03
CA SER A 188 -16.43 18.42 10.59
C SER A 188 -16.52 18.43 9.07
N ALA A 189 -17.31 17.51 8.52
CA ALA A 189 -17.80 17.57 7.14
C ALA A 189 -18.74 18.79 6.96
N SER A 190 -18.15 19.99 6.94
CA SER A 190 -18.86 21.27 6.88
C SER A 190 -19.68 21.42 5.58
N ARG A 191 -20.68 22.31 5.58
CA ARG A 191 -21.43 22.68 4.37
C ARG A 191 -20.51 23.12 3.22
N SER A 192 -19.41 23.80 3.53
CA SER A 192 -18.39 24.18 2.55
C SER A 192 -17.66 22.98 1.94
N PHE A 193 -17.40 21.94 2.73
CA PHE A 193 -16.79 20.71 2.23
C PHE A 193 -17.76 19.96 1.32
N CYS A 194 -19.02 19.77 1.74
CA CYS A 194 -20.03 19.14 0.90
C CYS A 194 -20.24 19.91 -0.42
N ARG A 195 -20.11 21.25 -0.41
CA ARG A 195 -20.11 22.06 -1.64
C ARG A 195 -18.89 21.76 -2.52
N LEU A 196 -17.70 21.60 -1.95
CA LEU A 196 -16.51 21.18 -2.70
C LEU A 196 -16.72 19.79 -3.32
N VAL A 197 -17.19 18.81 -2.54
CA VAL A 197 -17.48 17.45 -3.01
C VAL A 197 -18.45 17.49 -4.19
N ARG A 198 -19.60 18.17 -4.06
CA ARG A 198 -20.57 18.30 -5.17
C ARG A 198 -19.97 18.89 -6.43
N ARG A 199 -19.11 19.91 -6.32
CA ARG A 199 -18.42 20.48 -7.49
C ARG A 199 -17.46 19.51 -8.16
N GLN A 200 -16.84 18.60 -7.41
CA GLN A 200 -15.98 17.58 -8.01
C GLN A 200 -16.82 16.46 -8.63
N LEU A 201 -17.90 16.04 -7.98
CA LEU A 201 -18.83 15.06 -8.51
C LEU A 201 -19.46 15.49 -9.84
N ALA A 202 -19.79 16.78 -9.97
CA ALA A 202 -20.31 17.36 -11.21
C ALA A 202 -19.32 17.31 -12.39
N LYS A 203 -18.02 17.11 -12.14
CA LYS A 203 -17.00 16.97 -13.19
C LYS A 203 -16.79 15.53 -13.64
N VAL A 204 -17.33 14.54 -12.92
CA VAL A 204 -17.17 13.14 -13.30
C VAL A 204 -17.98 12.89 -14.57
N PRO A 205 -17.37 12.39 -15.66
CA PRO A 205 -18.08 12.15 -16.92
C PRO A 205 -19.21 11.11 -16.76
N ALA A 206 -20.28 11.27 -17.54
CA ALA A 206 -21.46 10.40 -17.47
C ALA A 206 -21.09 8.92 -17.68
N ALA A 207 -20.25 8.64 -18.69
CA ALA A 207 -19.75 7.29 -18.95
C ALA A 207 -18.92 6.71 -17.79
N ARG A 208 -18.22 7.55 -17.00
CA ARG A 208 -17.47 7.09 -15.82
C ARG A 208 -18.42 6.82 -14.65
N LEU A 209 -19.40 7.69 -14.42
CA LEU A 209 -20.45 7.45 -13.42
C LEU A 209 -21.20 6.15 -13.69
N GLU A 210 -21.61 5.92 -14.93
CA GLU A 210 -22.31 4.69 -15.33
C GLU A 210 -21.46 3.44 -15.10
N PHE A 211 -20.18 3.50 -15.48
CA PHE A 211 -19.24 2.41 -15.25
C PHE A 211 -19.00 2.15 -13.76
N ASP A 212 -18.82 3.19 -12.94
CA ASP A 212 -18.61 3.08 -11.50
C ASP A 212 -19.83 2.47 -10.77
N LEU A 213 -21.04 2.59 -11.33
CA LEU A 213 -22.22 1.90 -10.79
C LEU A 213 -22.12 0.38 -10.87
N LEU A 214 -21.33 -0.19 -11.79
CA LEU A 214 -21.13 -1.64 -11.88
C LEU A 214 -20.46 -2.23 -10.62
N PHE A 215 -19.57 -1.45 -10.00
CA PHE A 215 -18.73 -1.91 -8.88
C PHE A 215 -19.22 -1.41 -7.52
N TYR A 216 -19.93 -0.28 -7.48
CA TYR A 216 -20.19 0.45 -6.24
C TYR A 216 -21.66 0.79 -6.01
N ALA A 217 -22.59 0.12 -6.71
CA ALA A 217 -24.03 0.35 -6.53
C ALA A 217 -24.46 0.21 -5.06
N ASP A 218 -23.97 -0.80 -4.33
CA ASP A 218 -24.51 -1.21 -3.02
C ASP A 218 -23.88 -0.49 -1.81
N GLY A 219 -23.31 0.70 -1.97
CA GLY A 219 -22.90 1.46 -0.80
C GLY A 219 -22.14 2.72 -1.11
N PRO A 220 -20.95 2.64 -1.75
CA PRO A 220 -20.17 3.71 -2.36
C PRO A 220 -20.79 5.09 -2.37
N TRP A 221 -21.67 5.17 -3.34
CA TRP A 221 -22.34 6.34 -3.82
C TRP A 221 -23.51 6.76 -2.96
N GLN A 222 -24.23 5.82 -2.36
CA GLN A 222 -25.37 6.13 -1.51
C GLN A 222 -24.93 6.96 -0.31
N ALA A 223 -23.89 6.52 0.42
CA ALA A 223 -23.40 7.29 1.57
C ALA A 223 -22.82 8.65 1.16
N LEU A 224 -22.23 8.75 -0.03
CA LEU A 224 -21.73 10.02 -0.54
C LEU A 224 -22.88 10.96 -0.89
N CYS A 225 -23.97 10.44 -1.46
CA CYS A 225 -25.21 11.19 -1.72
C CYS A 225 -25.88 11.63 -0.41
N ASP A 226 -25.98 10.73 0.58
CA ASP A 226 -26.56 11.01 1.89
C ASP A 226 -25.79 12.09 2.65
N LEU A 227 -24.48 12.20 2.44
CA LEU A 227 -23.65 13.19 3.13
C LEU A 227 -23.58 14.52 2.37
N ALA A 228 -23.35 14.48 1.06
CA ALA A 228 -23.11 15.69 0.26
C ALA A 228 -24.43 16.34 -0.20
N HIS A 229 -25.54 15.61 -0.14
CA HIS A 229 -26.86 15.99 -0.65
C HIS A 229 -26.78 16.62 -2.06
N PRO A 230 -26.18 15.92 -3.05
CA PRO A 230 -26.20 16.37 -4.43
C PRO A 230 -27.64 16.38 -4.95
N ARG A 231 -27.93 17.34 -5.82
CA ARG A 231 -29.17 17.41 -6.59
C ARG A 231 -28.99 16.60 -7.87
N SER A 232 -30.09 16.13 -8.47
CA SER A 232 -30.02 15.42 -9.76
C SER A 232 -29.29 16.21 -10.85
N ALA A 233 -29.41 17.55 -10.84
CA ALA A 233 -28.72 18.44 -11.79
C ALA A 233 -27.21 18.60 -11.52
N ASP A 234 -26.72 18.16 -10.36
CA ASP A 234 -25.30 18.16 -10.04
C ASP A 234 -24.59 16.95 -10.69
N TRP A 235 -25.31 16.02 -11.34
CA TRP A 235 -24.74 14.84 -12.01
C TRP A 235 -24.78 14.98 -13.53
N SER A 236 -23.71 14.51 -14.19
CA SER A 236 -23.66 14.40 -15.65
C SER A 236 -24.50 13.25 -16.20
N LEU A 237 -24.88 12.29 -15.36
CA LEU A 237 -25.71 11.13 -15.70
C LEU A 237 -27.09 11.24 -14.98
N PRO A 238 -28.18 11.57 -15.69
CA PRO A 238 -29.47 11.91 -15.06
C PRO A 238 -30.07 10.82 -14.17
N PHE A 239 -29.91 9.55 -14.55
CA PHE A 239 -30.45 8.42 -13.79
C PHE A 239 -29.50 7.92 -12.69
N PHE A 240 -28.30 8.50 -12.55
CA PHE A 240 -27.28 8.03 -11.61
C PHE A 240 -27.78 7.98 -10.17
N GLN A 241 -28.23 9.12 -9.64
CA GLN A 241 -28.68 9.21 -8.25
C GLN A 241 -29.92 8.34 -7.98
N PRO A 242 -30.97 8.35 -8.81
CA PRO A 242 -32.07 7.40 -8.67
C PRO A 242 -31.59 5.94 -8.60
N THR A 243 -30.66 5.54 -9.48
CA THR A 243 -30.13 4.17 -9.50
C THR A 243 -29.30 3.82 -8.28
N VAL A 244 -28.53 4.77 -7.74
CA VAL A 244 -27.84 4.61 -6.44
C VAL A 244 -28.82 4.32 -5.30
N PHE A 245 -30.05 4.85 -5.37
CA PHE A 245 -31.12 4.59 -4.40
C PHE A 245 -32.06 3.43 -4.83
N GLY A 246 -31.64 2.60 -5.79
CA GLY A 246 -32.34 1.37 -6.17
C GLY A 246 -33.32 1.49 -7.34
N ALA A 247 -33.44 2.65 -7.99
CA ALA A 247 -34.24 2.74 -9.21
C ALA A 247 -33.59 1.92 -10.36
N PRO A 248 -34.38 1.27 -11.23
CA PRO A 248 -33.82 0.56 -12.37
C PRO A 248 -33.13 1.54 -13.33
N PRO A 249 -31.95 1.18 -13.88
CA PRO A 249 -31.34 1.96 -14.95
C PRO A 249 -32.11 1.80 -16.27
N PRO A 250 -31.97 2.72 -17.25
CA PRO A 250 -32.58 2.60 -18.56
C PRO A 250 -32.18 1.30 -19.27
N ASP A 251 -33.09 0.68 -20.03
CA ASP A 251 -32.87 -0.64 -20.65
C ASP A 251 -31.70 -0.67 -21.65
N ASP A 252 -31.40 0.46 -22.28
CA ASP A 252 -30.31 0.62 -23.26
C ASP A 252 -28.96 1.00 -22.63
N SER A 253 -28.91 1.20 -21.32
CA SER A 253 -27.72 1.56 -20.56
C SER A 253 -26.71 0.42 -20.45
N LEU A 254 -25.43 0.75 -20.27
CA LEU A 254 -24.39 -0.24 -19.95
C LEU A 254 -24.77 -1.02 -18.69
N LEU A 255 -25.31 -0.34 -17.68
CA LEU A 255 -25.64 -0.96 -16.40
C LEU A 255 -26.79 -1.99 -16.51
N ALA A 256 -27.85 -1.68 -17.26
CA ALA A 256 -28.94 -2.63 -17.51
C ALA A 256 -28.43 -3.87 -18.26
N ASN A 257 -27.66 -3.63 -19.32
CA ASN A 257 -27.11 -4.69 -20.16
C ASN A 257 -26.10 -5.58 -19.41
N ALA A 258 -25.20 -4.98 -18.63
CA ALA A 258 -24.21 -5.70 -17.84
C ALA A 258 -24.80 -6.46 -16.64
N LYS A 259 -25.98 -6.07 -16.13
CA LYS A 259 -26.71 -6.86 -15.13
C LYS A 259 -27.20 -8.20 -15.69
N ASN A 260 -27.49 -8.24 -16.99
CA ASN A 260 -27.91 -9.45 -17.72
C ASN A 260 -26.73 -10.10 -18.48
N LEU A 261 -25.50 -9.88 -18.01
CA LEU A 261 -24.30 -10.45 -18.62
C LEU A 261 -24.35 -11.98 -18.59
N SER A 262 -24.18 -12.60 -19.77
CA SER A 262 -24.25 -14.04 -20.00
C SER A 262 -23.18 -14.46 -21.01
N ALA A 263 -22.91 -15.77 -21.11
CA ALA A 263 -22.01 -16.29 -22.15
C ALA A 263 -22.51 -15.98 -23.58
N ALA A 264 -23.82 -15.82 -23.77
CA ALA A 264 -24.40 -15.57 -25.09
C ALA A 264 -24.22 -14.12 -25.58
N ASN A 265 -24.20 -13.14 -24.66
CA ASN A 265 -24.15 -11.71 -25.01
C ASN A 265 -22.84 -11.00 -24.66
N VAL A 266 -21.92 -11.65 -23.94
CA VAL A 266 -20.67 -11.00 -23.49
C VAL A 266 -19.82 -10.43 -24.62
N VAL A 267 -19.80 -11.08 -25.80
CA VAL A 267 -19.06 -10.59 -26.98
C VAL A 267 -19.65 -9.28 -27.48
N GLU A 268 -20.97 -9.27 -27.73
CA GLU A 268 -21.70 -8.07 -28.15
C GLU A 268 -21.52 -6.92 -27.14
N LEU A 269 -21.57 -7.22 -25.84
CA LEU A 269 -21.40 -6.21 -24.79
C LEU A 269 -19.98 -5.63 -24.73
N ILE A 270 -18.95 -6.45 -24.97
CA ILE A 270 -17.57 -5.96 -25.06
C ILE A 270 -17.40 -5.04 -26.28
N GLU A 271 -17.95 -5.42 -27.42
CA GLU A 271 -17.88 -4.63 -28.66
C GLU A 271 -18.65 -3.31 -28.53
N ARG A 272 -19.86 -3.38 -27.97
CA ARG A 272 -20.72 -2.21 -27.75
C ARG A 272 -20.17 -1.28 -26.68
N TYR A 273 -19.54 -1.83 -25.64
CA TYR A 273 -18.98 -1.06 -24.52
C TYR A 273 -17.51 -1.42 -24.30
N PRO A 274 -16.56 -0.88 -25.08
CA PRO A 274 -15.15 -1.24 -25.01
C PRO A 274 -14.53 -1.08 -23.60
N ARG A 275 -15.04 -0.13 -22.81
CA ARG A 275 -14.62 0.07 -21.41
C ARG A 275 -14.91 -1.12 -20.50
N LEU A 276 -15.93 -1.93 -20.81
CA LEU A 276 -16.22 -3.17 -20.11
C LEU A 276 -15.08 -4.19 -20.29
N ALA A 277 -14.42 -4.22 -21.44
CA ALA A 277 -13.21 -5.01 -21.60
C ALA A 277 -12.02 -4.33 -20.94
N VAL A 278 -11.76 -3.04 -21.24
CA VAL A 278 -10.57 -2.34 -20.75
C VAL A 278 -10.50 -2.31 -19.22
N GLU A 279 -11.53 -1.81 -18.55
CA GLU A 279 -11.56 -1.60 -17.10
C GLU A 279 -12.43 -2.63 -16.37
N GLY A 280 -13.27 -3.37 -17.10
CA GLY A 280 -14.36 -4.18 -16.53
C GLY A 280 -14.08 -5.68 -16.42
N TYR A 281 -12.87 -6.14 -16.71
CA TYR A 281 -12.57 -7.58 -16.70
C TYR A 281 -12.86 -8.24 -15.35
N SER A 282 -12.52 -7.61 -14.23
CA SER A 282 -12.85 -8.14 -12.90
C SER A 282 -14.36 -8.28 -12.69
N PHE A 283 -15.18 -7.36 -13.23
CA PHE A 283 -16.63 -7.47 -13.19
C PHE A 283 -17.10 -8.68 -14.01
N VAL A 284 -16.63 -8.82 -15.25
CA VAL A 284 -16.94 -9.95 -16.12
C VAL A 284 -16.60 -11.28 -15.43
N ARG A 285 -15.41 -11.39 -14.84
CA ARG A 285 -14.95 -12.60 -14.13
C ARG A 285 -15.82 -12.92 -12.89
N SER A 286 -16.32 -11.90 -12.20
CA SER A 286 -17.18 -12.08 -11.02
C SER A 286 -18.59 -12.57 -11.38
N LYS A 287 -19.06 -12.30 -12.61
CA LYS A 287 -20.41 -12.64 -13.08
C LYS A 287 -20.44 -13.92 -13.90
N LEU A 288 -19.39 -14.19 -14.67
CA LEU A 288 -19.28 -15.36 -15.53
C LEU A 288 -18.07 -16.20 -15.12
N PRO A 289 -18.27 -17.50 -14.81
CA PRO A 289 -17.16 -18.42 -14.67
C PRO A 289 -16.29 -18.39 -15.93
N VAL A 290 -14.98 -18.29 -15.78
CA VAL A 290 -14.03 -18.22 -16.91
C VAL A 290 -14.19 -19.40 -17.88
N ALA A 291 -14.51 -20.59 -17.36
CA ALA A 291 -14.74 -21.79 -18.16
C ALA A 291 -15.98 -21.66 -19.08
N SER A 292 -16.93 -20.78 -18.75
CA SER A 292 -18.13 -20.51 -19.54
C SER A 292 -17.95 -19.42 -20.60
N LEU A 293 -16.82 -18.68 -20.58
CA LEU A 293 -16.58 -17.62 -21.56
C LEU A 293 -16.32 -18.21 -22.96
N PRO A 294 -17.08 -17.80 -23.99
CA PRO A 294 -16.83 -18.21 -25.36
C PRO A 294 -15.40 -17.83 -25.82
N PRO A 295 -14.77 -18.59 -26.72
CA PRO A 295 -13.45 -18.26 -27.26
C PRO A 295 -13.38 -16.83 -27.85
N ALA A 296 -14.43 -16.38 -28.54
CA ALA A 296 -14.52 -15.02 -29.07
C ALA A 296 -14.50 -13.95 -27.97
N ALA A 297 -15.15 -14.21 -26.83
CA ALA A 297 -15.13 -13.29 -25.68
C ALA A 297 -13.74 -13.21 -25.07
N LYS A 298 -13.04 -14.35 -24.93
CA LYS A 298 -11.66 -14.37 -24.45
C LYS A 298 -10.73 -13.61 -25.41
N ALA A 299 -10.88 -13.80 -26.72
CA ALA A 299 -10.10 -13.06 -27.72
C ALA A 299 -10.34 -11.54 -27.65
N ALA A 300 -11.60 -11.12 -27.50
CA ALA A 300 -11.96 -9.71 -27.35
C ALA A 300 -11.38 -9.11 -26.05
N LEU A 301 -11.46 -9.84 -24.93
CA LEU A 301 -10.83 -9.45 -23.66
C LEU A 301 -9.31 -9.35 -23.79
N VAL A 302 -8.63 -10.35 -24.37
CA VAL A 302 -7.18 -10.31 -24.59
C VAL A 302 -6.77 -9.12 -25.46
N SER A 303 -7.61 -8.72 -26.42
CA SER A 303 -7.33 -7.59 -27.31
C SER A 303 -7.52 -6.23 -26.64
N HIS A 304 -8.53 -6.10 -25.76
CA HIS A 304 -8.97 -4.81 -25.24
C HIS A 304 -8.70 -4.58 -23.75
N CYS A 305 -8.67 -5.63 -22.90
CA CYS A 305 -8.35 -5.52 -21.47
C CYS A 305 -6.99 -4.85 -21.25
N LEU A 306 -6.78 -4.25 -20.07
CA LEU A 306 -5.45 -3.80 -19.68
C LEU A 306 -4.45 -4.96 -19.78
N LEU A 307 -3.27 -4.69 -20.37
CA LEU A 307 -2.27 -5.74 -20.60
C LEU A 307 -1.83 -6.42 -19.30
N GLY A 308 -1.83 -5.67 -18.19
CA GLY A 308 -1.60 -6.20 -16.85
C GLY A 308 -2.60 -7.27 -16.43
N ASP A 309 -3.89 -7.01 -16.63
CA ASP A 309 -4.95 -7.98 -16.34
C ASP A 309 -4.81 -9.22 -17.22
N VAL A 310 -4.43 -9.04 -18.49
CA VAL A 310 -4.19 -10.16 -19.41
C VAL A 310 -3.01 -11.02 -18.99
N ILE A 311 -1.91 -10.40 -18.54
CA ILE A 311 -0.72 -11.10 -18.02
C ILE A 311 -1.07 -11.85 -16.74
N TRP A 312 -1.82 -11.23 -15.84
CA TRP A 312 -2.12 -11.80 -14.53
C TRP A 312 -3.13 -12.95 -14.61
N HIS A 313 -4.11 -12.83 -15.50
CA HIS A 313 -5.16 -13.82 -15.73
C HIS A 313 -4.93 -14.61 -17.02
N TYR A 314 -3.67 -14.82 -17.39
CA TYR A 314 -3.33 -15.41 -18.68
C TYR A 314 -3.84 -16.84 -18.82
N GLU A 315 -3.77 -17.65 -17.77
CA GLU A 315 -4.25 -19.03 -17.77
C GLU A 315 -5.75 -19.13 -18.04
N GLU A 316 -6.49 -18.13 -17.54
CA GLU A 316 -7.94 -18.02 -17.70
C GLU A 316 -8.31 -17.62 -19.13
N LEU A 317 -7.56 -16.64 -19.66
CA LEU A 317 -7.81 -15.99 -20.94
C LEU A 317 -7.23 -16.74 -22.13
N ARG A 318 -6.18 -17.54 -21.94
CA ARG A 318 -5.63 -18.41 -22.96
C ARG A 318 -6.71 -19.38 -23.41
N SER A 319 -7.17 -19.19 -24.64
CA SER A 319 -8.11 -20.11 -25.27
C SER A 319 -7.35 -21.24 -25.98
N VAL A 320 -8.01 -22.36 -26.25
CA VAL A 320 -7.45 -23.45 -27.07
C VAL A 320 -7.24 -22.99 -28.53
N ALA A 321 -7.92 -21.92 -28.98
CA ALA A 321 -7.86 -21.37 -30.33
C ALA A 321 -6.75 -20.30 -30.49
N SER A 322 -5.51 -20.79 -30.42
CA SER A 322 -4.25 -20.36 -31.07
C SER A 322 -3.76 -18.90 -31.24
N ASN A 323 -4.49 -17.81 -30.94
CA ASN A 323 -3.96 -16.44 -31.15
C ASN A 323 -3.71 -15.60 -29.88
N THR A 324 -3.97 -16.11 -28.68
CA THR A 324 -3.74 -15.34 -27.43
C THR A 324 -2.28 -14.92 -27.29
N ASP A 325 -1.35 -15.85 -27.52
CA ASP A 325 0.10 -15.62 -27.39
C ASP A 325 0.59 -14.53 -28.35
N SER A 326 0.15 -14.54 -29.61
CA SER A 326 0.56 -13.55 -30.61
C SER A 326 0.00 -12.17 -30.32
N VAL A 327 -1.26 -12.06 -29.88
CA VAL A 327 -1.86 -10.78 -29.48
C VAL A 327 -1.13 -10.20 -28.27
N VAL A 328 -0.84 -11.01 -27.25
CA VAL A 328 -0.08 -10.54 -26.08
C VAL A 328 1.33 -10.11 -26.48
N GLU A 329 2.01 -10.86 -27.35
CA GLU A 329 3.34 -10.50 -27.82
C GLU A 329 3.34 -9.17 -28.59
N GLU A 330 2.39 -8.96 -29.49
CA GLU A 330 2.27 -7.72 -30.25
C GLU A 330 1.97 -6.53 -29.34
N ARG A 331 1.08 -6.70 -28.36
CA ARG A 331 0.78 -5.68 -27.35
C ARG A 331 1.99 -5.36 -26.47
N LEU A 332 2.79 -6.37 -26.11
CA LEU A 332 4.04 -6.17 -25.37
C LEU A 332 5.05 -5.37 -26.20
N ARG A 333 5.22 -5.70 -27.49
CA ARG A 333 6.09 -4.94 -28.41
C ARG A 333 5.66 -3.48 -28.52
N ALA A 334 4.36 -3.21 -28.59
CA ALA A 334 3.83 -1.86 -28.66
C ALA A 334 3.98 -1.07 -27.35
N THR A 335 3.87 -1.72 -26.18
CA THR A 335 3.75 -1.03 -24.89
C THR A 335 5.07 -0.90 -24.12
N LEU A 336 5.96 -1.89 -24.22
CA LEU A 336 7.20 -1.94 -23.43
C LEU A 336 8.14 -0.73 -23.65
N PRO A 337 8.40 -0.27 -24.89
CA PRO A 337 9.31 0.85 -25.14
C PRO A 337 8.85 2.16 -24.50
N LEU A 338 7.55 2.30 -24.26
CA LEU A 338 6.95 3.55 -23.78
C LEU A 338 6.97 3.69 -22.25
N GLY A 339 7.50 2.70 -21.52
CA GLY A 339 7.32 2.63 -20.06
C GLY A 339 5.86 2.48 -19.63
N GLY A 340 4.94 2.32 -20.58
CA GLY A 340 3.49 2.43 -20.40
C GLY A 340 2.86 1.28 -19.60
N LEU A 341 3.58 0.17 -19.42
CA LEU A 341 3.13 -0.85 -18.48
C LEU A 341 3.08 -0.28 -17.05
N SER A 342 4.03 0.55 -16.62
CA SER A 342 4.06 1.02 -15.21
C SER A 342 2.89 1.93 -14.84
N SER A 343 2.39 2.73 -15.79
CA SER A 343 1.34 3.74 -15.53
C SER A 343 -0.08 3.23 -15.69
N ARG A 344 -0.32 2.14 -16.42
CA ARG A 344 -1.66 1.58 -16.67
C ARG A 344 -1.90 0.20 -16.09
N VAL A 345 -0.87 -0.46 -15.59
CA VAL A 345 -0.94 -1.77 -14.94
C VAL A 345 -0.96 -1.60 -13.42
N GLY A 346 -1.81 -0.67 -12.93
CA GLY A 346 -2.01 -0.46 -11.50
C GLY A 346 -2.16 -1.81 -10.79
N ASP A 347 -1.26 -2.08 -9.84
CA ASP A 347 -1.11 -3.30 -9.02
C ASP A 347 -0.30 -4.51 -9.56
N VAL A 348 0.16 -4.55 -10.83
CA VAL A 348 1.12 -5.60 -11.32
C VAL A 348 2.55 -5.06 -11.46
N SER A 349 2.87 -3.97 -10.77
CA SER A 349 4.07 -3.18 -10.99
C SER A 349 5.26 -3.54 -10.09
N ASN A 350 5.25 -4.67 -9.39
CA ASN A 350 6.37 -5.05 -8.53
C ASN A 350 7.18 -6.21 -9.10
N PHE A 351 8.46 -6.23 -8.74
CA PHE A 351 9.44 -7.18 -9.26
C PHE A 351 9.01 -8.63 -8.98
N ALA A 352 8.62 -8.93 -7.73
CA ALA A 352 8.28 -10.27 -7.30
C ALA A 352 7.12 -10.89 -8.09
N LYS A 353 6.05 -10.12 -8.34
CA LYS A 353 4.91 -10.55 -9.18
C LYS A 353 5.32 -10.84 -10.62
N ILE A 354 6.15 -9.97 -11.20
CA ILE A 354 6.61 -10.18 -12.58
C ILE A 354 7.45 -11.45 -12.68
N VAL A 355 8.34 -11.71 -11.71
CA VAL A 355 9.13 -12.95 -11.67
C VAL A 355 8.23 -14.17 -11.50
N GLU A 356 7.22 -14.13 -10.63
CA GLU A 356 6.24 -15.21 -10.49
C GLU A 356 5.52 -15.50 -11.81
N ARG A 357 5.10 -14.44 -12.52
CA ARG A 357 4.47 -14.57 -13.84
C ARG A 357 5.42 -15.14 -14.88
N LEU A 358 6.69 -14.71 -14.89
CA LEU A 358 7.73 -15.24 -15.77
C LEU A 358 7.95 -16.74 -15.54
N LEU A 359 8.04 -17.20 -14.28
CA LEU A 359 8.14 -18.63 -13.95
C LEU A 359 6.96 -19.41 -14.53
N THR A 360 5.76 -18.86 -14.36
CA THR A 360 4.54 -19.52 -14.83
C THR A 360 4.51 -19.60 -16.34
N PHE A 361 4.82 -18.52 -17.06
CA PHE A 361 4.89 -18.51 -18.51
C PHE A 361 5.97 -19.43 -19.08
N ARG A 362 7.12 -19.50 -18.42
CA ARG A 362 8.20 -20.40 -18.83
C ARG A 362 7.81 -21.87 -18.66
N ARG A 363 7.17 -22.24 -17.55
CA ARG A 363 6.59 -23.58 -17.34
C ARG A 363 5.51 -23.92 -18.36
N MET A 364 4.72 -22.93 -18.77
CA MET A 364 3.68 -23.09 -19.80
C MET A 364 4.21 -23.12 -21.23
N GLY A 365 5.51 -22.85 -21.45
CA GLY A 365 6.13 -22.79 -22.77
C GLY A 365 5.67 -21.61 -23.65
N VAL A 366 5.27 -20.49 -23.04
CA VAL A 366 4.68 -19.34 -23.74
C VAL A 366 5.76 -18.47 -24.36
N SER A 367 5.81 -18.32 -25.69
CA SER A 367 6.95 -17.68 -26.39
C SER A 367 7.25 -16.23 -25.97
N PHE A 368 6.25 -15.45 -25.56
CA PHE A 368 6.44 -14.03 -25.25
C PHE A 368 7.08 -13.76 -23.89
N TRP A 369 7.29 -14.77 -23.03
CA TRP A 369 7.78 -14.53 -21.65
C TRP A 369 9.10 -13.74 -21.64
N GLY A 370 10.01 -14.01 -22.58
CA GLY A 370 11.28 -13.30 -22.69
C GLY A 370 11.14 -11.79 -22.92
N ARG A 371 10.00 -11.33 -23.49
CA ARG A 371 9.69 -9.91 -23.66
C ARG A 371 9.41 -9.20 -22.34
N LEU A 372 9.01 -9.92 -21.29
CA LEU A 372 8.77 -9.37 -19.96
C LEU A 372 10.06 -9.28 -19.13
N MET A 373 11.15 -9.93 -19.55
CA MET A 373 12.41 -9.92 -18.81
C MET A 373 13.01 -8.51 -18.65
N PRO A 374 13.07 -7.64 -19.69
CA PRO A 374 13.57 -6.27 -19.52
C PRO A 374 12.77 -5.44 -18.52
N LEU A 375 11.47 -5.71 -18.37
CA LEU A 375 10.64 -5.08 -17.35
C LEU A 375 11.05 -5.55 -15.95
N ALA A 376 11.27 -6.85 -15.77
CA ALA A 376 11.75 -7.41 -14.49
C ALA A 376 13.12 -6.83 -14.11
N GLU A 377 14.07 -6.75 -15.05
CA GLU A 377 15.38 -6.16 -14.81
C GLU A 377 15.27 -4.69 -14.40
N ARG A 378 14.46 -3.89 -15.11
CA ARG A 378 14.23 -2.49 -14.74
C ARG A 378 13.66 -2.36 -13.33
N LEU A 379 12.68 -3.19 -12.96
CA LEU A 379 12.10 -3.17 -11.62
C LEU A 379 13.12 -3.57 -10.54
N LEU A 380 14.00 -4.53 -10.82
CA LEU A 380 15.08 -4.90 -9.90
C LEU A 380 16.09 -3.75 -9.72
N GLU A 381 16.49 -3.10 -10.81
CA GLU A 381 17.38 -1.93 -10.77
C GLU A 381 16.75 -0.74 -10.03
N GLU A 382 15.44 -0.54 -10.17
CA GLU A 382 14.70 0.44 -9.36
C GLU A 382 14.80 0.12 -7.86
N LEU A 383 14.70 -1.16 -7.46
CA LEU A 383 14.85 -1.57 -6.06
C LEU A 383 16.28 -1.36 -5.54
N LYS A 384 17.30 -1.72 -6.33
CA LYS A 384 18.72 -1.46 -6.00
C LYS A 384 19.00 0.04 -5.86
N THR A 385 18.44 0.85 -6.76
CA THR A 385 18.57 2.31 -6.70
C THR A 385 17.95 2.86 -5.42
N ARG A 386 16.74 2.41 -5.06
CA ARG A 386 16.08 2.81 -3.80
C ARG A 386 16.92 2.44 -2.57
N ARG A 387 17.52 1.25 -2.53
CA ARG A 387 18.46 0.86 -1.46
C ARG A 387 19.61 1.87 -1.37
N THR A 388 20.28 2.14 -2.49
CA THR A 388 21.44 3.05 -2.52
C THR A 388 21.04 4.48 -2.09
N GLU A 389 19.86 4.95 -2.48
CA GLU A 389 19.31 6.23 -2.02
C GLU A 389 19.08 6.27 -0.50
N LEU A 390 18.52 5.21 0.08
CA LEU A 390 18.28 5.11 1.53
C LEU A 390 19.58 5.07 2.32
N VAL A 391 20.56 4.28 1.86
CA VAL A 391 21.91 4.26 2.46
C VAL A 391 22.52 5.66 2.42
N ARG A 392 22.39 6.39 1.31
CA ARG A 392 22.88 7.77 1.19
C ARG A 392 22.16 8.75 2.15
N GLN A 393 20.86 8.58 2.37
CA GLN A 393 20.06 9.44 3.25
C GLN A 393 20.40 9.25 4.74
N SER A 394 20.89 8.07 5.13
CA SER A 394 21.27 7.78 6.52
C SER A 394 22.40 8.64 7.08
N GLY A 395 23.03 9.48 6.25
CA GLY A 395 24.10 10.36 6.69
C GLY A 395 25.42 9.62 6.95
N VAL A 396 25.50 8.32 6.64
CA VAL A 396 26.78 7.63 6.41
C VAL A 396 27.39 8.23 5.14
N ARG A 397 28.01 9.41 5.30
CA ARG A 397 28.70 10.09 4.21
C ARG A 397 29.96 9.33 3.94
N THR A 398 30.14 8.95 2.67
CA THR A 398 31.37 8.33 2.20
C THR A 398 32.54 9.25 2.59
N LEU A 399 33.70 8.68 2.93
CA LEU A 399 34.90 9.50 3.17
C LEU A 399 35.22 10.38 1.95
N GLN A 400 34.85 9.93 0.75
CA GLN A 400 34.91 10.72 -0.49
C GLN A 400 33.91 11.88 -0.51
N ALA A 401 32.69 11.71 -0.01
CA ALA A 401 31.70 12.79 0.10
C ALA A 401 32.08 13.80 1.20
N LEU A 402 32.67 13.33 2.31
CA LEU A 402 33.24 14.20 3.34
C LEU A 402 34.48 14.95 2.82
N ALA A 403 35.35 14.28 2.06
CA ALA A 403 36.51 14.90 1.41
C ALA A 403 36.08 15.93 0.35
N ALA A 404 35.08 15.61 -0.48
CA ALA A 404 34.52 16.54 -1.46
C ALA A 404 33.91 17.78 -0.81
N LEU A 405 33.18 17.61 0.30
CA LEU A 405 32.65 18.72 1.09
C LEU A 405 33.75 19.53 1.78
N ALA A 406 34.83 18.91 2.23
CA ALA A 406 35.98 19.60 2.82
C ALA A 406 36.75 20.42 1.76
N LEU A 407 36.82 19.93 0.52
CA LEU A 407 37.47 20.59 -0.61
C LEU A 407 36.63 21.75 -1.18
N ASP A 408 35.30 21.73 -1.03
CA ASP A 408 34.42 22.82 -1.49
C ASP A 408 34.57 24.12 -0.66
N GLY A 409 35.24 24.06 0.50
CA GLY A 409 35.49 25.21 1.37
C GLY A 409 36.83 25.93 1.17
N SER A 410 37.78 25.35 0.43
CA SER A 410 39.13 25.90 0.26
C SER A 410 39.47 26.09 -1.21
N ALA A 411 39.72 27.33 -1.62
CA ALA A 411 40.01 27.71 -3.01
C ALA A 411 41.27 27.07 -3.63
N GLU A 412 42.08 26.34 -2.84
CA GLU A 412 43.17 25.52 -3.35
C GLU A 412 42.71 24.08 -3.57
N ARG A 413 42.46 23.75 -4.85
CA ARG A 413 42.29 22.36 -5.31
C ARG A 413 43.63 21.61 -5.18
N VAL A 414 43.95 21.15 -3.98
CA VAL A 414 45.00 20.15 -3.81
C VAL A 414 44.43 18.84 -4.35
N ALA A 415 44.95 18.38 -5.50
CA ALA A 415 44.61 17.08 -6.05
C ALA A 415 44.97 16.02 -5.01
N LEU A 416 43.97 15.37 -4.40
CA LEU A 416 44.21 14.21 -3.56
C LEU A 416 44.93 13.17 -4.44
N PRO A 417 46.13 12.70 -4.07
CA PRO A 417 46.83 11.71 -4.87
C PRO A 417 45.94 10.47 -5.01
N GLU A 418 45.76 9.99 -6.24
CA GLU A 418 44.95 8.82 -6.61
C GLU A 418 45.31 7.58 -5.76
N ALA A 419 46.57 7.50 -5.34
CA ALA A 419 47.09 6.47 -4.43
C ALA A 419 46.47 6.49 -3.01
N VAL A 420 46.02 7.65 -2.50
CA VAL A 420 45.35 7.77 -1.19
C VAL A 420 43.87 7.40 -1.30
N ALA A 421 43.23 7.69 -2.44
CA ALA A 421 41.83 7.31 -2.68
C ALA A 421 41.63 5.78 -2.78
N HIS A 422 42.65 5.04 -3.22
CA HIS A 422 42.61 3.58 -3.34
C HIS A 422 43.06 2.81 -2.08
N SER A 423 43.70 3.47 -1.10
CA SER A 423 44.27 2.82 0.09
C SER A 423 43.41 2.97 1.35
N VAL A 424 42.37 3.80 1.32
CA VAL A 424 41.37 3.89 2.39
C VAL A 424 40.29 2.85 2.11
N PRO A 425 40.01 1.90 3.03
CA PRO A 425 38.91 0.95 2.88
C PRO A 425 37.63 1.71 2.56
N THR A 426 37.12 1.50 1.35
CA THR A 426 35.90 2.11 0.86
C THR A 426 34.73 1.53 1.65
N GLU A 427 34.40 2.22 2.74
CA GLU A 427 33.18 2.13 3.55
C GLU A 427 32.95 0.82 4.33
N PRO A 428 32.32 0.92 5.53
CA PRO A 428 31.63 -0.23 6.09
C PRO A 428 30.40 -0.51 5.21
N SER A 429 30.59 -1.29 4.14
CA SER A 429 29.47 -1.86 3.41
C SER A 429 28.73 -2.80 4.35
N LEU A 430 27.43 -2.57 4.52
CA LEU A 430 26.56 -3.47 5.27
C LEU A 430 26.70 -4.88 4.68
N ARG A 431 27.23 -5.82 5.45
CA ARG A 431 27.33 -7.21 5.06
C ARG A 431 26.03 -7.91 5.41
N VAL A 432 25.30 -8.31 4.38
CA VAL A 432 24.02 -9.00 4.53
C VAL A 432 24.20 -10.45 4.11
N ALA A 433 23.55 -11.36 4.83
CA ALA A 433 23.37 -12.75 4.42
C ALA A 433 21.88 -13.10 4.42
N VAL A 434 21.44 -13.80 3.38
CA VAL A 434 20.05 -14.22 3.21
C VAL A 434 19.99 -15.74 3.38
N LEU A 435 19.22 -16.18 4.36
CA LEU A 435 19.02 -17.59 4.69
C LEU A 435 17.63 -18.03 4.20
N GLY A 436 17.58 -18.79 3.12
CA GLY A 436 16.33 -19.23 2.49
C GLY A 436 15.91 -20.64 2.88
N ASP A 437 14.71 -20.80 3.42
CA ASP A 437 14.16 -22.12 3.76
C ASP A 437 13.72 -22.90 2.50
N ALA A 438 14.29 -24.08 2.34
CA ALA A 438 13.97 -25.06 1.30
C ALA A 438 13.54 -26.41 1.90
N SER A 439 13.00 -26.41 3.11
CA SER A 439 12.44 -27.59 3.78
C SER A 439 11.11 -28.03 3.17
N ALA A 440 10.67 -29.26 3.48
CA ALA A 440 9.43 -29.81 2.92
C ALA A 440 8.16 -29.05 3.34
N SER A 441 8.15 -28.38 4.50
CA SER A 441 6.99 -27.61 4.96
C SER A 441 6.75 -26.36 4.13
N MET A 442 7.78 -25.88 3.41
CA MET A 442 7.69 -24.75 2.47
C MET A 442 7.08 -25.12 1.12
N GLN A 443 6.60 -26.34 0.89
CA GLN A 443 6.17 -26.81 -0.44
C GLN A 443 5.16 -25.90 -1.14
N SER A 444 4.22 -25.28 -0.40
CA SER A 444 3.25 -24.31 -0.94
C SER A 444 3.86 -22.93 -1.21
N ALA A 445 4.87 -22.54 -0.45
CA ALA A 445 5.46 -21.20 -0.46
C ALA A 445 6.84 -21.13 -1.13
N ILE A 446 7.42 -22.25 -1.56
CA ILE A 446 8.83 -22.33 -1.99
C ILE A 446 9.17 -21.36 -3.12
N ASN A 447 8.29 -21.21 -4.12
CA ASN A 447 8.52 -20.24 -5.20
C ASN A 447 8.56 -18.81 -4.65
N ALA A 448 7.64 -18.44 -3.75
CA ALA A 448 7.60 -17.11 -3.15
C ALA A 448 8.80 -16.86 -2.23
N ALA A 449 9.21 -17.85 -1.43
CA ALA A 449 10.38 -17.77 -0.56
C ALA A 449 11.69 -17.67 -1.35
N CYS A 450 11.84 -18.43 -2.44
CA CYS A 450 12.98 -18.33 -3.35
C CYS A 450 13.03 -16.98 -4.07
N ILE A 451 11.89 -16.48 -4.57
CA ILE A 451 11.81 -15.13 -5.16
C ILE A 451 12.22 -14.08 -4.12
N ALA A 452 11.70 -14.17 -2.89
CA ALA A 452 12.09 -13.27 -1.80
C ALA A 452 13.60 -13.30 -1.58
N GLY A 453 14.16 -14.49 -1.37
CA GLY A 453 15.56 -14.66 -1.00
C GLY A 453 16.52 -14.21 -2.10
N ALA A 454 16.24 -14.61 -3.34
CA ALA A 454 17.03 -14.20 -4.49
C ALA A 454 16.90 -12.70 -4.79
N MET A 455 15.71 -12.11 -4.61
CA MET A 455 15.52 -10.66 -4.69
C MET A 455 16.33 -9.92 -3.61
N PHE A 456 16.27 -10.35 -2.35
CA PHE A 456 17.06 -9.74 -1.28
C PHE A 456 18.56 -9.86 -1.54
N SER A 457 19.01 -11.04 -2.01
CA SER A 457 20.40 -11.25 -2.41
C SER A 457 20.82 -10.27 -3.51
N ALA A 458 20.01 -10.11 -4.56
CA ALA A 458 20.31 -9.19 -5.64
C ALA A 458 20.29 -7.71 -5.21
N VAL A 459 19.35 -7.32 -4.34
CA VAL A 459 19.25 -5.93 -3.87
C VAL A 459 20.38 -5.60 -2.91
N PHE A 460 20.67 -6.47 -1.95
CA PHE A 460 21.70 -6.22 -0.93
C PHE A 460 23.11 -6.67 -1.34
N GLU A 461 23.28 -7.23 -2.54
CA GLU A 461 24.54 -7.88 -2.95
C GLU A 461 25.01 -8.91 -1.89
N ALA A 462 24.03 -9.68 -1.40
CA ALA A 462 24.16 -10.52 -0.21
C ALA A 462 24.39 -11.99 -0.55
N ASP A 463 25.12 -12.70 0.31
CA ASP A 463 25.25 -14.15 0.23
C ASP A 463 23.88 -14.82 0.37
N LEU A 464 23.50 -15.66 -0.59
CA LEU A 464 22.27 -16.46 -0.52
C LEU A 464 22.59 -17.91 -0.19
N VAL A 465 22.18 -18.34 1.01
CA VAL A 465 22.36 -19.72 1.48
C VAL A 465 20.98 -20.31 1.73
N PHE A 466 20.66 -21.39 1.05
CA PHE A 466 19.46 -22.16 1.32
C PHE A 466 19.73 -23.20 2.39
N PHE A 467 18.69 -23.59 3.12
CA PHE A 467 18.79 -24.68 4.09
C PHE A 467 17.60 -25.62 4.02
N ASN A 468 17.89 -26.86 4.40
CA ASN A 468 16.91 -27.86 4.80
C ASN A 468 17.51 -28.63 5.98
N GLY A 469 17.83 -29.92 5.85
CA GLY A 469 18.68 -30.63 6.80
C GLY A 469 20.17 -30.27 6.71
N ARG A 470 20.57 -29.52 5.67
CA ARG A 470 21.93 -29.00 5.47
C ARG A 470 21.88 -27.63 4.80
N ALA A 471 22.97 -26.89 4.88
CA ALA A 471 23.19 -25.69 4.06
C ALA A 471 23.56 -26.08 2.63
N PHE A 472 23.10 -25.28 1.66
CA PHE A 472 23.51 -25.39 0.27
C PHE A 472 23.27 -24.06 -0.47
N ARG A 473 23.94 -23.89 -1.61
CA ARG A 473 23.75 -22.75 -2.51
C ARG A 473 23.19 -23.26 -3.84
N ALA A 474 22.44 -22.41 -4.54
CA ALA A 474 22.02 -22.73 -5.90
C ALA A 474 23.26 -22.84 -6.81
N SER A 475 23.34 -23.90 -7.58
CA SER A 475 24.47 -24.19 -8.47
C SER A 475 24.51 -23.25 -9.67
N CYS A 476 23.35 -22.80 -10.17
CA CYS A 476 23.30 -21.86 -11.28
C CYS A 476 23.88 -20.49 -10.90
N HIS A 477 23.41 -19.91 -9.78
CA HIS A 477 23.80 -18.58 -9.31
C HIS A 477 23.78 -18.53 -7.78
N PRO A 478 24.94 -18.69 -7.11
CA PRO A 478 25.00 -18.63 -5.64
C PRO A 478 24.75 -17.22 -5.07
N MET A 479 24.87 -16.18 -5.90
CA MET A 479 24.57 -14.79 -5.56
C MET A 479 23.88 -14.12 -6.76
N PRO A 480 22.57 -14.30 -6.93
CA PRO A 480 21.84 -13.72 -8.06
C PRO A 480 21.90 -12.20 -8.01
N SER A 481 22.08 -11.57 -9.17
CA SER A 481 22.25 -10.13 -9.35
C SER A 481 21.34 -9.55 -10.45
N THR A 482 20.73 -10.41 -11.27
CA THR A 482 19.80 -10.03 -12.34
C THR A 482 18.46 -10.75 -12.18
N ALA A 483 17.40 -10.24 -12.82
CA ALA A 483 16.08 -10.88 -12.81
C ALA A 483 16.11 -12.30 -13.39
N GLU A 484 16.92 -12.53 -14.45
CA GLU A 484 17.11 -13.86 -15.03
C GLU A 484 17.80 -14.83 -14.05
N GLN A 485 18.79 -14.35 -13.29
CA GLN A 485 19.45 -15.16 -12.26
C GLN A 485 18.49 -15.49 -11.11
N VAL A 486 17.68 -14.53 -10.67
CA VAL A 486 16.61 -14.74 -9.67
C VAL A 486 15.61 -15.81 -10.15
N LEU A 487 15.23 -15.75 -11.43
CA LEU A 487 14.34 -16.73 -12.06
C LEU A 487 14.96 -18.13 -12.03
N SER A 488 16.24 -18.23 -12.42
CA SER A 488 16.98 -19.49 -12.50
C SER A 488 17.18 -20.14 -11.13
N VAL A 489 17.51 -19.35 -10.10
CA VAL A 489 17.58 -19.83 -8.71
C VAL A 489 16.23 -20.39 -8.25
N THR A 490 15.14 -19.70 -8.55
CA THR A 490 13.79 -20.15 -8.17
C THR A 490 13.39 -21.43 -8.90
N GLU A 491 13.85 -21.62 -10.14
CA GLU A 491 13.65 -22.86 -10.90
C GLU A 491 14.53 -24.02 -10.44
N GLU A 492 15.68 -23.77 -9.81
CA GLU A 492 16.55 -24.83 -9.31
C GLU A 492 16.09 -25.34 -7.95
N VAL A 493 15.79 -24.43 -7.02
CA VAL A 493 15.56 -24.77 -5.62
C VAL A 493 14.19 -25.44 -5.42
N ARG A 494 14.15 -26.49 -4.60
CA ARG A 494 12.96 -27.28 -4.30
C ARG A 494 12.81 -27.50 -2.80
N ALA A 495 11.56 -27.51 -2.33
CA ALA A 495 11.21 -27.85 -0.96
C ALA A 495 11.46 -29.35 -0.71
N MET A 496 12.31 -29.68 0.24
CA MET A 496 12.63 -31.07 0.58
C MET A 496 13.20 -31.21 1.99
N SER A 497 13.09 -32.41 2.57
CA SER A 497 13.73 -32.76 3.86
C SER A 497 13.21 -31.95 5.05
N CYS A 498 14.01 -31.89 6.11
CA CYS A 498 13.72 -31.22 7.39
C CYS A 498 14.14 -29.75 7.40
N THR A 499 13.93 -29.06 8.53
CA THR A 499 14.12 -27.62 8.70
C THR A 499 15.22 -27.36 9.73
N SER A 500 16.42 -27.00 9.25
CA SER A 500 17.62 -26.72 10.06
C SER A 500 18.33 -25.42 9.62
N PRO A 501 17.77 -24.24 9.97
CA PRO A 501 18.39 -22.95 9.67
C PRO A 501 19.76 -22.76 10.33
N ALA A 502 20.00 -23.43 11.47
CA ALA A 502 21.31 -23.47 12.12
C ALA A 502 22.43 -23.99 11.18
N ALA A 503 22.10 -24.85 10.21
CA ALA A 503 23.07 -25.35 9.25
C ALA A 503 23.59 -24.23 8.32
N ALA A 504 22.72 -23.35 7.83
CA ALA A 504 23.14 -22.23 6.98
C ALA A 504 23.92 -21.18 7.77
N LEU A 505 23.53 -20.90 9.01
CA LEU A 505 24.30 -19.99 9.88
C LEU A 505 25.70 -20.53 10.18
N ALA A 506 25.86 -21.86 10.26
CA ALA A 506 27.14 -22.49 10.53
C ALA A 506 28.21 -22.16 9.47
N GLU A 507 27.84 -21.95 8.20
CA GLU A 507 28.79 -21.52 7.15
C GLU A 507 29.51 -20.22 7.52
N PHE A 508 28.75 -19.23 8.02
CA PHE A 508 29.28 -17.92 8.41
C PHE A 508 30.02 -17.98 9.75
N TYR A 509 29.55 -18.82 10.68
CA TYR A 509 30.22 -19.04 11.96
C TYR A 509 31.61 -19.69 11.78
N GLU A 510 31.69 -20.76 10.99
CA GLU A 510 32.91 -21.54 10.80
C GLU A 510 33.99 -20.79 10.02
N SER A 511 33.57 -19.95 9.08
CA SER A 511 34.46 -19.03 8.35
C SER A 511 34.84 -17.78 9.13
N ALA A 512 34.27 -17.58 10.33
CA ALA A 512 34.36 -16.34 11.11
C ALA A 512 34.01 -15.09 10.26
N GLN A 513 33.09 -15.24 9.31
CA GLN A 513 32.65 -14.14 8.45
C GLN A 513 31.72 -13.24 9.25
N ALA A 514 32.14 -11.99 9.50
CA ALA A 514 31.31 -10.97 10.09
C ALA A 514 30.19 -10.53 9.12
N VAL A 515 28.95 -10.74 9.52
CA VAL A 515 27.71 -10.36 8.84
C VAL A 515 26.91 -9.44 9.77
N ASP A 516 26.58 -8.24 9.29
CA ASP A 516 25.84 -7.24 10.06
C ASP A 516 24.36 -7.60 10.18
N LEU A 517 23.78 -8.15 9.11
CA LEU A 517 22.35 -8.46 9.04
C LEU A 517 22.08 -9.81 8.37
N PHE A 518 21.44 -10.70 9.11
CA PHE A 518 20.84 -11.92 8.57
C PHE A 518 19.37 -11.69 8.25
N ILE A 519 18.96 -12.02 7.02
CA ILE A 519 17.56 -12.07 6.61
C ILE A 519 17.17 -13.54 6.51
N LEU A 520 16.36 -14.02 7.45
CA LEU A 520 15.90 -15.40 7.51
C LEU A 520 14.48 -15.51 6.94
N ILE A 521 14.32 -16.33 5.91
CA ILE A 521 13.07 -16.53 5.17
C ILE A 521 12.59 -17.96 5.41
N SER A 522 11.55 -18.16 6.23
CA SER A 522 11.14 -19.50 6.70
C SER A 522 9.69 -19.51 7.19
N ASP A 523 9.09 -20.68 7.36
CA ASP A 523 7.86 -20.86 8.15
C ASP A 523 8.12 -20.99 9.66
N GLU A 524 9.39 -20.85 10.08
CA GLU A 524 9.87 -20.94 11.46
C GLU A 524 9.64 -22.30 12.14
N GLY A 525 9.37 -23.35 11.38
CA GLY A 525 9.14 -24.72 11.84
C GLY A 525 10.41 -25.53 12.13
N GLU A 526 11.40 -24.95 12.83
CA GLU A 526 12.67 -25.65 13.09
C GLU A 526 12.46 -26.96 13.87
N ASN A 527 12.85 -28.07 13.24
CA ASN A 527 12.67 -29.43 13.77
C ASN A 527 13.97 -30.24 13.83
N THR A 528 15.09 -29.71 13.31
CA THR A 528 16.38 -30.41 13.27
C THR A 528 17.50 -29.47 13.71
N ALA A 529 18.24 -29.85 14.75
CA ALA A 529 19.42 -29.12 15.20
C ALA A 529 20.65 -29.42 14.32
N HIS A 530 21.51 -28.42 14.11
CA HIS A 530 22.80 -28.60 13.44
C HIS A 530 23.92 -28.56 14.49
N LYS A 531 24.76 -29.60 14.55
CA LYS A 531 25.81 -29.76 15.59
C LYS A 531 25.26 -29.56 17.01
N GLN A 532 24.10 -30.14 17.28
CA GLN A 532 23.36 -30.06 18.56
C GLN A 532 22.86 -28.66 18.94
N LEU A 533 22.94 -27.68 18.04
CA LEU A 533 22.42 -26.33 18.26
C LEU A 533 21.20 -26.07 17.38
N ARG A 534 20.16 -25.49 17.99
CA ARG A 534 19.06 -24.85 17.25
C ARG A 534 19.48 -23.44 16.80
N PHE A 535 18.74 -22.85 15.87
CA PHE A 535 19.11 -21.57 15.28
C PHE A 535 19.29 -20.45 16.31
N ALA A 536 18.37 -20.32 17.27
CA ALA A 536 18.45 -19.28 18.30
C ALA A 536 19.76 -19.39 19.12
N GLU A 537 20.15 -20.61 19.48
CA GLU A 537 21.39 -20.90 20.22
C GLU A 537 22.63 -20.67 19.33
N ALA A 538 22.57 -21.11 18.08
CA ALA A 538 23.63 -20.88 17.10
C ALA A 538 23.84 -19.39 16.82
N PHE A 539 22.77 -18.59 16.77
CA PHE A 539 22.83 -17.14 16.58
C PHE A 539 23.36 -16.41 17.83
N ALA A 540 22.95 -16.83 19.03
CA ALA A 540 23.52 -16.33 20.28
C ALA A 540 25.04 -16.63 20.36
N ARG A 541 25.45 -17.79 19.88
CA ARG A 541 26.86 -18.17 19.79
C ARG A 541 27.61 -17.34 18.76
N TYR A 542 27.04 -17.16 17.58
CA TYR A 542 27.61 -16.34 16.50
C TYR A 542 27.80 -14.88 16.94
N THR A 543 26.79 -14.28 17.58
CA THR A 543 26.90 -12.91 18.08
C THR A 543 27.98 -12.77 19.16
N ARG A 544 28.10 -13.74 20.05
CA ARG A 544 29.15 -13.74 21.08
C ARG A 544 30.56 -13.89 20.48
N ASP A 545 30.74 -14.85 19.58
CA ASP A 545 32.07 -15.32 19.18
C ASP A 545 32.59 -14.64 17.90
N VAL A 546 31.71 -14.19 17.00
CA VAL A 546 32.07 -13.67 15.67
C VAL A 546 31.70 -12.19 15.54
N HIS A 547 30.43 -11.83 15.74
CA HIS A 547 29.97 -10.46 15.50
C HIS A 547 28.87 -10.02 16.46
N ARG A 548 29.26 -9.28 17.51
CA ARG A 548 28.38 -8.83 18.61
C ARG A 548 27.16 -8.00 18.18
N GLU A 549 27.32 -7.19 17.15
CA GLU A 549 26.27 -6.31 16.63
C GLU A 549 25.41 -6.96 15.54
N ALA A 550 25.64 -8.23 15.20
CA ALA A 550 24.88 -8.91 14.17
C ALA A 550 23.39 -8.97 14.52
N ARG A 551 22.55 -8.68 13.53
CA ARG A 551 21.09 -8.65 13.67
C ARG A 551 20.44 -9.72 12.83
N CYS A 552 19.21 -10.06 13.16
CA CYS A 552 18.39 -10.97 12.39
C CYS A 552 17.03 -10.32 12.11
N VAL A 553 16.51 -10.52 10.90
CA VAL A 553 15.17 -10.15 10.47
C VAL A 553 14.49 -11.41 9.94
N PHE A 554 13.24 -11.63 10.34
CA PHE A 554 12.43 -12.76 9.91
C PHE A 554 11.44 -12.34 8.81
N VAL A 555 11.41 -13.09 7.72
CA VAL A 555 10.34 -13.09 6.71
C VAL A 555 9.60 -14.41 6.84
N SER A 556 8.52 -14.38 7.61
CA SER A 556 7.85 -15.55 8.15
C SER A 556 6.63 -15.96 7.33
N PHE A 557 6.63 -17.19 6.82
CA PHE A 557 5.48 -17.79 6.12
C PHE A 557 4.58 -18.52 7.13
N LEU A 558 3.70 -17.77 7.80
CA LEU A 558 2.86 -18.25 8.90
C LEU A 558 1.38 -18.08 8.58
N ARG A 559 0.50 -18.84 9.25
CA ARG A 559 -0.94 -18.57 9.17
C ARG A 559 -1.31 -17.40 10.08
N ASP A 560 -2.46 -16.78 9.81
CA ASP A 560 -3.01 -15.72 10.65
C ASP A 560 -3.13 -16.17 12.12
N GLY A 561 -2.55 -15.39 13.03
CA GLY A 561 -2.55 -15.65 14.47
C GLY A 561 -1.49 -16.63 14.97
N GLU A 562 -0.75 -17.30 14.09
CA GLU A 562 0.37 -18.14 14.52
C GLU A 562 1.55 -17.29 15.01
N HIS A 563 2.25 -17.78 16.03
CA HIS A 563 3.55 -17.26 16.43
C HIS A 563 4.61 -18.28 16.03
N GLY A 564 5.65 -17.84 15.32
CA GLY A 564 6.73 -18.72 14.90
C GLY A 564 7.55 -19.24 16.08
N GLN A 565 8.00 -20.49 16.00
CA GLN A 565 8.74 -21.15 17.07
C GLN A 565 10.11 -20.52 17.25
N MET A 566 10.81 -20.27 16.15
CA MET A 566 12.16 -19.69 16.15
C MET A 566 12.18 -18.28 16.76
N LEU A 567 11.21 -17.43 16.43
CA LEU A 567 11.09 -16.10 17.03
C LEU A 567 10.95 -16.19 18.56
N ARG A 568 10.08 -17.07 19.08
CA ARG A 568 9.93 -17.29 20.53
C ARG A 568 11.23 -17.76 21.18
N ASP A 569 11.96 -18.65 20.51
CA ASP A 569 13.23 -19.17 21.02
C ASP A 569 14.32 -18.08 21.03
N MET A 570 14.33 -17.19 20.03
CA MET A 570 15.17 -15.98 20.01
C MET A 570 14.83 -15.01 21.13
N GLU A 571 13.54 -14.74 21.37
CA GLU A 571 13.06 -13.86 22.45
C GLU A 571 13.47 -14.36 23.85
N ARG A 572 13.45 -15.68 24.07
CA ARG A 572 13.92 -16.30 25.33
C ARG A 572 15.40 -16.06 25.59
N LEU A 573 16.21 -15.92 24.54
CA LEU A 573 17.63 -15.61 24.63
C LEU A 573 17.91 -14.08 24.65
N GLY A 574 16.86 -13.26 24.70
CA GLY A 574 16.96 -11.81 24.78
C GLY A 574 17.05 -11.09 23.42
N PHE A 575 16.84 -11.80 22.30
CA PHE A 575 16.79 -11.20 20.98
C PHE A 575 15.34 -10.86 20.59
N SER A 576 15.10 -9.66 20.08
CA SER A 576 13.78 -9.24 19.57
C SER A 576 13.87 -8.87 18.08
N PRO A 577 14.11 -9.84 17.19
CA PRO A 577 14.28 -9.56 15.77
C PRO A 577 12.94 -9.09 15.14
N PRO A 578 12.95 -8.13 14.20
CA PRO A 578 11.77 -7.77 13.44
C PRO A 578 11.21 -8.99 12.70
N GLN A 579 9.87 -9.14 12.71
CA GLN A 579 9.16 -10.22 12.03
C GLN A 579 8.17 -9.66 11.02
N TYR A 580 8.29 -10.11 9.78
CA TYR A 580 7.40 -9.75 8.70
C TYR A 580 6.64 -10.96 8.21
N ARG A 581 5.32 -10.95 8.35
CA ARG A 581 4.48 -12.12 8.08
C ARG A 581 3.92 -12.12 6.67
N VAL A 582 3.99 -13.28 6.04
CA VAL A 582 3.42 -13.62 4.74
C VAL A 582 2.55 -14.86 4.93
N ASP A 583 1.38 -14.90 4.28
CA ASP A 583 0.51 -16.08 4.33
C ASP A 583 1.20 -17.26 3.62
N ASN A 584 1.34 -18.40 4.30
CA ASN A 584 2.00 -19.58 3.75
C ASN A 584 1.21 -20.24 2.60
N ALA A 585 -0.12 -20.26 2.68
CA ALA A 585 -0.97 -20.90 1.68
C ALA A 585 -1.16 -20.01 0.44
N ARG A 586 -1.14 -18.68 0.62
CA ARG A 586 -1.35 -17.69 -0.44
C ARG A 586 -0.42 -16.51 -0.26
N PRO A 587 0.89 -16.70 -0.49
CA PRO A 587 1.86 -15.64 -0.26
C PRO A 587 1.58 -14.46 -1.18
N ASP A 588 1.38 -13.30 -0.56
CA ASP A 588 1.04 -12.08 -1.28
C ASP A 588 2.31 -11.32 -1.65
N LEU A 589 2.81 -11.59 -2.86
CA LEU A 589 3.99 -10.93 -3.41
C LEU A 589 3.80 -9.41 -3.60
N THR A 590 2.59 -8.85 -3.50
CA THR A 590 2.41 -7.38 -3.49
C THR A 590 3.17 -6.71 -2.35
N LYS A 591 3.32 -7.42 -1.23
CA LYS A 591 3.86 -6.86 0.02
C LYS A 591 5.39 -6.82 0.03
N PHE A 592 6.06 -7.45 -0.93
CA PHE A 592 7.52 -7.60 -0.91
C PHE A 592 8.28 -6.28 -1.06
N ASP A 593 7.74 -5.31 -1.80
CA ASP A 593 8.35 -3.98 -1.91
C ASP A 593 8.27 -3.23 -0.56
N ALA A 594 7.12 -3.30 0.11
CA ALA A 594 6.94 -2.69 1.44
C ALA A 594 7.79 -3.39 2.50
N LEU A 595 7.88 -4.72 2.41
CA LEU A 595 8.78 -5.53 3.21
C LEU A 595 10.23 -5.08 3.02
N LEU A 596 10.70 -5.01 1.77
CA LEU A 596 12.06 -4.57 1.45
C LEU A 596 12.34 -3.16 1.98
N GLY A 597 11.40 -2.22 1.82
CA GLY A 597 11.53 -0.88 2.42
C GLY A 597 11.71 -0.92 3.93
N SER A 598 11.02 -1.84 4.62
CA SER A 598 11.13 -2.00 6.07
C SER A 598 12.44 -2.66 6.48
N VAL A 599 12.90 -3.70 5.77
CA VAL A 599 14.22 -4.33 5.98
C VAL A 599 15.35 -3.32 5.73
N LEU A 600 15.23 -2.47 4.71
CA LEU A 600 16.20 -1.40 4.42
C LEU A 600 16.30 -0.39 5.56
N LEU A 601 15.17 -0.05 6.19
CA LEU A 601 15.16 0.83 7.36
C LEU A 601 15.81 0.16 8.58
N ASP A 602 15.54 -1.12 8.82
CA ASP A 602 16.18 -1.89 9.91
C ASP A 602 17.69 -2.03 9.72
N ALA A 603 18.11 -2.25 8.47
CA ALA A 603 19.51 -2.27 8.03
C ALA A 603 20.20 -0.93 8.27
N GLN A 604 19.56 0.18 7.91
CA GLN A 604 20.06 1.53 8.18
C GLN A 604 20.26 1.76 9.69
N GLN A 605 19.27 1.41 10.51
CA GLN A 605 19.38 1.56 11.95
C GLN A 605 20.51 0.71 12.55
N ALA A 606 20.81 -0.45 11.96
CA ALA A 606 21.94 -1.27 12.35
C ALA A 606 23.27 -0.55 12.09
N LEU A 607 23.44 0.01 10.90
CA LEU A 607 24.64 0.79 10.52
C LEU A 607 24.87 1.98 11.47
N GLU A 608 23.82 2.75 11.76
CA GLU A 608 23.92 3.92 12.63
C GLU A 608 24.38 3.56 14.06
N ARG A 609 23.95 2.40 14.58
CA ARG A 609 24.37 1.93 15.91
C ARG A 609 25.81 1.41 15.90
N GLY A 610 26.18 0.64 14.89
CA GLY A 610 27.56 0.18 14.71
C GLY A 610 28.55 1.34 14.64
N ALA A 611 28.20 2.38 13.87
CA ALA A 611 29.00 3.60 13.79
C ALA A 611 29.15 4.31 15.16
N ARG A 612 28.07 4.40 15.95
CA ARG A 612 28.12 4.99 17.31
C ARG A 612 28.96 4.16 18.28
N ALA A 613 28.88 2.83 18.22
CA ALA A 613 29.66 1.93 19.07
C ALA A 613 31.18 2.07 18.80
N ILE A 614 31.58 2.15 17.53
CA ILE A 614 32.98 2.39 17.14
C ILE A 614 33.46 3.77 17.60
N GLY A 615 32.61 4.79 17.49
CA GLY A 615 32.91 6.15 17.97
C GLY A 615 33.17 6.20 19.48
N ALA A 616 32.28 5.61 20.28
CA ALA A 616 32.38 5.59 21.74
C ALA A 616 33.61 4.81 22.26
N GLY A 617 34.01 3.72 21.58
CA GLY A 617 35.22 2.97 21.92
C GLY A 617 36.48 3.81 21.80
N ARG A 618 36.60 4.61 20.73
CA ARG A 618 37.79 5.46 20.48
C ARG A 618 37.92 6.62 21.47
N GLU A 619 36.82 7.21 21.92
CA GLU A 619 36.85 8.27 22.93
C GLU A 619 37.32 7.73 24.28
N THR A 620 36.89 6.51 24.63
CA THR A 620 37.29 5.85 25.87
C THR A 620 38.79 5.55 25.88
N GLU A 621 39.35 5.05 24.76
CA GLU A 621 40.80 4.80 24.65
C GLU A 621 41.65 6.09 24.68
N ARG A 622 41.17 7.19 24.08
CA ARG A 622 41.87 8.49 24.15
C ARG A 622 41.85 9.10 25.55
N GLY A 623 40.74 8.95 26.29
CA GLY A 623 40.63 9.44 27.66
C GLY A 623 41.59 8.74 28.62
N VAL A 624 41.83 7.43 28.44
CA VAL A 624 42.78 6.68 29.28
C VAL A 624 44.23 7.10 29.00
N SER A 625 44.59 7.33 27.73
CA SER A 625 45.97 7.70 27.35
C SER A 625 46.38 9.11 27.80
N GLN A 626 45.44 10.04 28.02
CA GLN A 626 45.74 11.39 28.52
C GLN A 626 45.77 11.51 30.05
N SER A 627 45.36 10.48 30.79
CA SER A 627 45.41 10.46 32.26
C SER A 627 46.70 9.85 32.84
N GLY A 628 47.64 9.44 31.98
CA GLY A 628 48.94 8.89 32.34
C GLY A 628 50.11 9.75 31.83
N CYS A 629 50.20 10.99 32.28
CA CYS A 629 51.42 11.81 32.27
C CYS A 629 51.42 12.75 33.47
#